data_AF-A0A7W0HQW0-F1
#
_entry.id   AF-A0A7W0HQW0-F1
#
_cell.length_a   1.000
_cell.length_b   1.000
_cell.length_c   1.000
_cell.angle_alpha   90.00
_cell.angle_beta   90.00
_cell.angle_gamma   90.00
#
_symmetry.space_group_name_H-M   'P 1'
#
loop_
_entity.id
_entity.type
_entity.pdbx_description
1 polymer ?
#
loop_
_entity_poly.entity_id
_entity_poly.type
_entity_poly.pdbx_seq_one_letter_code
_entity_poly.pdbx_strand_id
1 'polypeptide(L)'
;MPRAPLDRRIGELRAGPMNAALPTPGSPEDRQLARWLTQVILTEVLCEDEARSLGLSPVERPALDRLASVELGSINAAALNGNPWVRALFDHVTADATVPSAWQPPQAAEAGELFHVRHRRFAGRPGGEEALEDLGVVELASLPAAVAAELRRSPYGTVVGPVHDALGWHLATAHPASASTQNPPIAPVPTAAPGTTSARGTTSPTAPAPATAPAPAPRPALNPSLGPGVGGTRGAAGHPALVEAAKRRFFAQWLDRLRAEKVDLVPGLEHPGDPRQPDNHHKH
;
A
#
# COMPACT_ATOMS: atom_id res chain seq x y z
N MET A 1 24.09 -1.47 22.45
CA MET A 1 22.93 -2.31 22.87
C MET A 1 23.45 -3.60 23.48
N PRO A 2 23.14 -3.94 24.74
CA PRO A 2 23.52 -5.21 25.35
C PRO A 2 22.92 -6.40 24.57
N ARG A 3 23.56 -7.59 24.61
CA ARG A 3 23.07 -8.79 23.90
C ARG A 3 21.87 -9.45 24.58
N ALA A 4 21.73 -9.31 25.89
CA ALA A 4 20.71 -10.01 26.67
C ALA A 4 19.25 -9.79 26.20
N PRO A 5 18.81 -8.57 25.81
CA PRO A 5 17.48 -8.36 25.21
C PRO A 5 17.26 -9.16 23.92
N LEU A 6 18.28 -9.26 23.06
CA LEU A 6 18.21 -10.04 21.82
C LEU A 6 18.05 -11.53 22.13
N ASP A 7 18.90 -12.07 23.00
CA ASP A 7 18.88 -13.49 23.34
C ASP A 7 17.54 -13.88 24.00
N ARG A 8 17.00 -13.01 24.87
CA ARG A 8 15.66 -13.18 25.46
C ARG A 8 14.58 -13.26 24.38
N ARG A 9 14.57 -12.30 23.45
CA ARG A 9 13.56 -12.23 22.38
C ARG A 9 13.65 -13.42 21.42
N ILE A 10 14.85 -13.89 21.10
CA ILE A 10 15.04 -15.14 20.34
C ILE A 10 14.47 -16.34 21.11
N GLY A 11 14.73 -16.42 22.42
CA GLY A 11 14.18 -17.46 23.28
C GLY A 11 12.65 -17.48 23.29
N GLU A 12 12.02 -16.32 23.43
CA GLU A 12 10.56 -16.15 23.37
C GLU A 12 9.98 -16.60 22.04
N LEU A 13 10.60 -16.22 20.90
CA LEU A 13 10.15 -16.63 19.58
C LEU A 13 10.23 -18.16 19.41
N ARG A 14 11.31 -18.79 19.89
CA ARG A 14 11.50 -20.24 19.80
C ARG A 14 10.56 -21.03 20.73
N ALA A 15 10.19 -20.45 21.86
CA ALA A 15 9.19 -21.03 22.76
C ALA A 15 7.74 -20.77 22.26
N GLY A 16 7.56 -19.82 21.35
CA GLY A 16 6.26 -19.37 20.86
C GLY A 16 5.62 -20.25 19.77
N PRO A 17 4.38 -19.95 19.40
CA PRO A 17 3.58 -20.73 18.43
C PRO A 17 4.12 -20.68 17.00
N MET A 18 5.01 -19.74 16.69
CA MET A 18 5.62 -19.56 15.36
C MET A 18 6.97 -20.27 15.24
N ASN A 19 7.37 -21.08 16.22
CA ASN A 19 8.72 -21.68 16.27
C ASN A 19 9.08 -22.51 15.02
N ALA A 20 8.11 -23.20 14.42
CA ALA A 20 8.29 -24.04 13.24
C ALA A 20 8.55 -23.25 11.95
N ALA A 21 8.35 -21.92 11.99
CA ALA A 21 8.67 -21.01 10.89
C ALA A 21 10.05 -20.35 11.06
N LEU A 22 10.73 -20.55 12.21
CA LEU A 22 12.01 -19.94 12.48
C LEU A 22 13.16 -20.73 11.82
N PRO A 23 14.23 -20.03 11.40
CA PRO A 23 15.47 -20.67 10.98
C PRO A 23 16.06 -21.64 12.02
N THR A 24 16.75 -22.66 11.51
CA THR A 24 17.53 -23.59 12.32
C THR A 24 18.61 -22.83 13.10
N PRO A 25 18.74 -23.05 14.43
CA PRO A 25 19.79 -22.42 15.22
C PRO A 25 21.17 -22.55 14.58
N GLY A 26 21.90 -21.44 14.46
CA GLY A 26 23.25 -21.39 13.90
C GLY A 26 23.33 -21.28 12.37
N SER A 27 22.22 -21.37 11.64
CA SER A 27 22.22 -21.19 10.18
C SER A 27 22.51 -19.73 9.78
N PRO A 28 22.89 -19.47 8.50
CA PRO A 28 22.97 -18.11 7.97
C PRO A 28 21.67 -17.32 8.17
N GLU A 29 20.52 -17.93 7.94
CA GLU A 29 19.20 -17.33 8.11
C GLU A 29 18.90 -17.01 9.57
N ASP A 30 19.38 -17.83 10.52
CA ASP A 30 19.29 -17.54 11.96
C ASP A 30 20.11 -16.31 12.33
N ARG A 31 21.30 -16.15 11.73
CA ARG A 31 22.07 -14.91 11.87
C ARG A 31 21.28 -13.73 11.30
N GLN A 32 20.66 -13.87 10.12
CA GLN A 32 19.84 -12.80 9.55
C GLN A 32 18.63 -12.44 10.43
N LEU A 33 17.98 -13.43 11.05
CA LEU A 33 16.91 -13.18 12.03
C LEU A 33 17.44 -12.38 13.22
N ALA A 34 18.57 -12.78 13.79
CA ALA A 34 19.18 -12.07 14.90
C ALA A 34 19.53 -10.62 14.52
N ARG A 35 20.07 -10.40 13.31
CA ARG A 35 20.37 -9.06 12.78
C ARG A 35 19.12 -8.20 12.68
N TRP A 36 18.08 -8.72 12.04
CA TRP A 36 16.80 -8.05 11.88
C TRP A 36 16.16 -7.72 13.24
N LEU A 37 16.16 -8.68 14.17
CA LEU A 37 15.56 -8.51 15.49
C LEU A 37 16.29 -7.46 16.32
N THR A 38 17.61 -7.37 16.18
CA THR A 38 18.36 -6.33 16.88
C THR A 38 18.00 -4.93 16.35
N GLN A 39 17.74 -4.78 15.04
CA GLN A 39 17.24 -3.51 14.48
C GLN A 39 15.83 -3.17 14.99
N VAL A 40 14.95 -4.17 15.15
CA VAL A 40 13.63 -3.97 15.76
C VAL A 40 13.77 -3.49 17.20
N ILE A 41 14.56 -4.18 18.01
CA ILE A 41 14.80 -3.83 19.43
C ILE A 41 15.42 -2.43 19.56
N LEU A 42 16.39 -2.09 18.70
CA LEU A 42 16.97 -0.75 18.69
C LEU A 42 15.90 0.33 18.43
N THR A 43 15.01 0.07 17.46
CA THR A 43 13.91 0.98 17.14
C THR A 43 12.94 1.13 18.30
N GLU A 44 12.56 0.01 18.93
CA GLU A 44 11.70 -0.01 20.12
C GLU A 44 12.29 0.83 21.24
N VAL A 45 13.58 0.66 21.54
CA VAL A 45 14.27 1.36 22.63
C VAL A 45 14.42 2.84 22.35
N LEU A 46 14.80 3.23 21.12
CA LEU A 46 14.88 4.64 20.74
C LEU A 46 13.53 5.33 20.86
N CYS A 47 12.46 4.69 20.37
CA CYS A 47 11.12 5.23 20.46
C CYS A 47 10.64 5.34 21.91
N GLU A 48 10.94 4.34 22.73
CA GLU A 48 10.53 4.32 24.13
C GLU A 48 11.26 5.38 24.96
N ASP A 49 12.57 5.58 24.74
CA ASP A 49 13.35 6.66 25.34
C ASP A 49 12.81 8.04 24.94
N GLU A 50 12.59 8.25 23.63
CA GLU A 50 12.08 9.51 23.10
C GLU A 50 10.63 9.79 23.54
N ALA A 51 9.77 8.78 23.56
CA ALA A 51 8.40 8.95 24.04
C ALA A 51 8.37 9.35 25.52
N ARG A 52 9.27 8.79 26.35
CA ARG A 52 9.38 9.16 27.76
C ARG A 52 9.95 10.55 27.95
N SER A 53 10.96 10.95 27.18
CA SER A 53 11.51 12.32 27.25
C SER A 53 10.46 13.38 26.91
N LEU A 54 9.52 13.04 26.03
CA LEU A 54 8.36 13.85 25.64
C LEU A 54 7.15 13.72 26.59
N GLY A 55 7.23 12.89 27.64
CA GLY A 55 6.14 12.69 28.60
C GLY A 55 4.91 11.97 28.04
N LEU A 56 5.08 11.21 26.95
CA LEU A 56 4.00 10.43 26.35
C LEU A 56 3.65 9.20 27.19
N SER A 57 2.48 8.62 26.93
CA SER A 57 2.02 7.36 27.52
C SER A 57 1.85 6.29 26.44
N PRO A 58 2.06 4.99 26.76
CA PRO A 58 1.95 3.92 25.79
C PRO A 58 0.51 3.79 25.26
N VAL A 59 0.37 3.54 23.95
CA VAL A 59 -0.94 3.46 23.28
C VAL A 59 -1.13 2.08 22.63
N GLU A 60 -2.29 1.48 22.84
CA GLU A 60 -2.70 0.26 22.14
C GLU A 60 -3.38 0.59 20.82
N ARG A 61 -3.03 -0.15 19.76
CA ARG A 61 -3.68 -0.06 18.44
C ARG A 61 -3.76 -1.43 17.77
N PRO A 62 -4.70 -1.61 16.82
CA PRO A 62 -4.70 -2.76 15.94
C PRO A 62 -3.39 -2.87 15.17
N ALA A 63 -2.99 -4.10 14.84
CA ALA A 63 -1.85 -4.35 13.98
C ALA A 63 -2.06 -3.73 12.59
N LEU A 64 -0.98 -3.26 11.98
CA LEU A 64 -1.00 -2.78 10.60
C LEU A 64 -1.50 -3.86 9.64
N ASP A 65 -2.27 -3.44 8.64
CA ASP A 65 -2.57 -4.30 7.51
C ASP A 65 -1.31 -4.56 6.65
N ARG A 66 -1.46 -5.45 5.66
CA ARG A 66 -0.34 -5.84 4.79
C ARG A 66 0.23 -4.68 3.98
N LEU A 67 -0.61 -3.77 3.47
CA LEU A 67 -0.15 -2.65 2.65
C LEU A 67 0.62 -1.64 3.52
N ALA A 68 0.05 -1.26 4.66
CA ALA A 68 0.67 -0.35 5.62
C ALA A 68 2.01 -0.90 6.15
N SER A 69 2.10 -2.22 6.35
CA SER A 69 3.36 -2.88 6.74
C SER A 69 4.44 -2.77 5.67
N VAL A 70 4.06 -2.90 4.39
CA VAL A 70 5.00 -2.75 3.26
C VAL A 70 5.47 -1.30 3.13
N GLU A 71 4.56 -0.34 3.23
CA GLU A 71 4.89 1.10 3.16
C GLU A 71 5.86 1.55 4.25
N LEU A 72 5.70 1.00 5.46
CA LEU A 72 6.54 1.37 6.60
C LEU A 72 7.89 0.62 6.63
N GLY A 73 7.97 -0.53 5.97
CA GLY A 73 9.13 -1.42 5.95
C GLY A 73 9.16 -2.38 7.14
N SER A 74 9.78 -3.55 6.96
CA SER A 74 9.65 -4.70 7.87
C SER A 74 10.07 -4.41 9.32
N ILE A 75 11.17 -3.70 9.53
CA ILE A 75 11.71 -3.37 10.87
C ILE A 75 10.75 -2.42 11.60
N ASN A 76 10.40 -1.30 10.96
CA ASN A 76 9.55 -0.28 11.55
C ASN A 76 8.12 -0.79 11.77
N ALA A 77 7.59 -1.59 10.83
CA ALA A 77 6.29 -2.24 10.98
C ALA A 77 6.28 -3.23 12.15
N ALA A 78 7.34 -4.04 12.33
CA ALA A 78 7.44 -4.94 13.46
C ALA A 78 7.51 -4.19 14.80
N ALA A 79 8.31 -3.12 14.88
CA ALA A 79 8.40 -2.29 16.08
C ALA A 79 7.05 -1.61 16.41
N LEU A 80 6.36 -1.04 15.41
CA LEU A 80 5.05 -0.42 15.59
C LEU A 80 3.98 -1.44 16.03
N ASN A 81 4.00 -2.64 15.45
CA ASN A 81 3.07 -3.70 15.83
C ASN A 81 3.39 -4.30 17.21
N GLY A 82 4.66 -4.31 17.62
CA GLY A 82 5.12 -5.01 18.81
C GLY A 82 5.26 -4.18 20.09
N ASN A 83 5.26 -2.84 19.99
CA ASN A 83 5.54 -1.98 21.15
C ASN A 83 4.60 -0.75 21.22
N PRO A 84 3.83 -0.57 22.32
CA PRO A 84 2.89 0.52 22.46
C PRO A 84 3.53 1.92 22.61
N TRP A 85 4.81 2.00 22.99
CA TRP A 85 5.57 3.26 22.99
C TRP A 85 5.89 3.73 21.58
N VAL A 86 6.21 2.80 20.66
CA VAL A 86 6.43 3.13 19.25
C VAL A 86 5.16 3.70 18.62
N ARG A 87 3.99 3.17 19.01
CA ARG A 87 2.68 3.67 18.55
C ARG A 87 2.36 5.05 19.11
N ALA A 88 2.60 5.27 20.40
CA ALA A 88 2.42 6.58 21.03
C ALA A 88 3.27 7.66 20.34
N LEU A 89 4.53 7.32 20.03
CA LEU A 89 5.43 8.23 19.36
C LEU A 89 5.06 8.46 17.91
N PHE A 90 4.64 7.40 17.18
CA PHE A 90 4.09 7.52 15.83
C PHE A 90 2.95 8.54 15.80
N ASP A 91 2.01 8.44 16.73
CA ASP A 91 0.86 9.36 16.80
C ASP A 91 1.30 10.79 17.06
N HIS A 92 2.22 10.97 18.00
CA HIS A 92 2.73 12.28 18.37
C HIS A 92 3.45 12.96 17.20
N VAL A 93 4.42 12.28 16.58
CA VAL A 93 5.25 12.88 15.53
C VAL A 93 4.52 13.02 14.19
N THR A 94 3.44 12.26 13.98
CA THR A 94 2.64 12.33 12.75
C THR A 94 1.32 13.08 12.90
N ALA A 95 1.08 13.71 14.06
CA ALA A 95 -0.15 14.45 14.34
C ALA A 95 -0.46 15.50 13.26
N ASP A 96 0.57 16.22 12.82
CA ASP A 96 0.46 17.30 11.82
C ASP A 96 0.97 16.89 10.42
N ALA A 97 1.16 15.59 10.16
CA ALA A 97 1.66 15.14 8.87
C ALA A 97 0.62 15.38 7.77
N THR A 98 1.04 16.11 6.72
CA THR A 98 0.20 16.43 5.56
C THR A 98 0.52 15.55 4.37
N VAL A 99 -0.46 15.36 3.48
CA VAL A 99 -0.25 14.67 2.20
C VAL A 99 0.68 15.54 1.34
N PRO A 100 1.85 15.01 0.90
CA PRO A 100 2.75 15.75 0.02
C PRO A 100 2.02 16.24 -1.23
N SER A 101 2.31 17.47 -1.68
CA SER A 101 1.66 18.04 -2.87
C SER A 101 1.84 17.17 -4.11
N ALA A 102 2.96 16.48 -4.25
CA ALA A 102 3.22 15.53 -5.34
C ALA A 102 2.31 14.27 -5.32
N TRP A 103 1.64 14.00 -4.21
CA TRP A 103 0.68 12.90 -4.06
C TRP A 103 -0.76 13.37 -4.20
N GLN A 104 -0.98 14.68 -4.08
CA GLN A 104 -2.29 15.26 -4.33
C GLN A 104 -2.54 15.16 -5.83
N PRO A 105 -3.70 14.63 -6.26
CA PRO A 105 -4.08 14.81 -7.65
C PRO A 105 -4.08 16.31 -7.95
N PRO A 106 -3.77 16.73 -9.20
CA PRO A 106 -3.96 18.11 -9.59
C PRO A 106 -5.33 18.56 -9.10
N GLN A 107 -5.36 19.60 -8.26
CA GLN A 107 -6.60 20.17 -7.77
C GLN A 107 -7.48 20.39 -8.99
N ALA A 108 -8.69 19.82 -9.03
CA ALA A 108 -9.58 19.90 -10.17
C ALA A 108 -9.67 21.36 -10.59
N ALA A 109 -8.90 21.73 -11.61
CA ALA A 109 -9.03 23.01 -12.28
C ALA A 109 -10.47 22.97 -12.80
N GLU A 110 -11.32 23.88 -12.31
CA GLU A 110 -12.75 23.99 -12.60
C GLU A 110 -13.28 22.90 -13.53
N ALA A 111 -13.84 21.80 -12.96
CA ALA A 111 -14.38 20.63 -13.68
C ALA A 111 -14.07 20.66 -15.18
N GLY A 112 -12.83 20.26 -15.52
CA GLY A 112 -12.30 20.42 -16.87
C GLY A 112 -13.25 19.79 -17.87
N GLU A 113 -13.30 20.36 -19.07
CA GLU A 113 -14.13 19.81 -20.14
C GLU A 113 -13.88 18.29 -20.27
N LEU A 114 -14.96 17.53 -20.21
CA LEU A 114 -14.90 16.08 -20.30
C LEU A 114 -14.87 15.65 -21.76
N PHE A 115 -14.10 14.63 -22.07
CA PHE A 115 -13.95 14.09 -23.42
C PHE A 115 -14.20 12.59 -23.42
N HIS A 116 -14.91 12.10 -24.43
CA HIS A 116 -14.83 10.71 -24.81
C HIS A 116 -13.48 10.48 -25.50
N VAL A 117 -12.60 9.74 -24.83
CA VAL A 117 -11.25 9.48 -25.33
C VAL A 117 -11.14 8.04 -25.76
N ARG A 118 -10.61 7.84 -26.97
CA ARG A 118 -10.11 6.53 -27.39
C ARG A 118 -8.61 6.56 -27.41
N HIS A 119 -7.97 5.52 -26.90
CA HIS A 119 -6.52 5.49 -26.68
C HIS A 119 -5.99 4.07 -26.87
N ARG A 120 -4.75 3.97 -27.34
CA ARG A 120 -4.00 2.72 -27.28
C ARG A 120 -2.52 2.98 -27.07
N ARG A 121 -1.88 2.08 -26.33
CA ARG A 121 -0.43 2.07 -26.09
C ARG A 121 0.24 0.92 -26.84
N PHE A 122 1.40 1.20 -27.42
CA PHE A 122 2.21 0.27 -28.22
C PHE A 122 3.64 0.22 -27.68
N ALA A 123 4.25 -0.95 -27.75
CA ALA A 123 5.67 -1.12 -27.39
C ALA A 123 6.61 -0.57 -28.47
N GLY A 124 6.19 -0.59 -29.75
CA GLY A 124 6.90 -0.02 -30.89
C GLY A 124 6.13 1.13 -31.55
N ARG A 125 6.78 1.86 -32.47
CA ARG A 125 6.17 3.02 -33.14
C ARG A 125 5.02 2.57 -34.07
N PRO A 126 3.78 2.99 -33.82
CA PRO A 126 2.63 2.60 -34.64
C PRO A 126 2.58 3.39 -35.96
N GLY A 127 1.87 2.84 -36.93
CA GLY A 127 1.68 3.39 -38.27
C GLY A 127 0.59 4.47 -38.38
N GLY A 128 -0.33 4.54 -37.41
CA GLY A 128 -1.37 5.57 -37.31
C GLY A 128 -2.79 5.10 -37.67
N GLU A 129 -2.96 3.90 -38.21
CA GLU A 129 -4.26 3.31 -38.61
C GLU A 129 -4.78 2.27 -37.60
N GLU A 130 -4.07 2.05 -36.50
CA GLU A 130 -4.40 1.02 -35.53
C GLU A 130 -5.69 1.34 -34.74
N ALA A 131 -6.49 0.30 -34.50
CA ALA A 131 -7.74 0.43 -33.76
C ALA A 131 -7.50 0.86 -32.30
N LEU A 132 -8.16 1.95 -31.89
CA LEU A 132 -8.10 2.52 -30.53
C LEU A 132 -9.14 1.90 -29.59
N GLU A 133 -8.76 1.73 -28.33
CA GLU A 133 -9.64 1.23 -27.26
C GLU A 133 -10.39 2.40 -26.61
N ASP A 134 -11.62 2.16 -26.15
CA ASP A 134 -12.42 3.19 -25.49
C ASP A 134 -11.99 3.34 -24.02
N LEU A 135 -11.54 4.53 -23.65
CA LEU A 135 -11.16 4.88 -22.28
C LEU A 135 -12.33 5.46 -21.50
N GLY A 136 -13.45 5.76 -22.17
CA GLY A 136 -14.62 6.39 -21.59
C GLY A 136 -14.49 7.92 -21.47
N VAL A 137 -15.33 8.49 -20.61
CA VAL A 137 -15.38 9.94 -20.35
C VAL A 137 -14.30 10.30 -19.33
N VAL A 138 -13.31 11.09 -19.77
CA VAL A 138 -12.17 11.51 -18.95
C VAL A 138 -11.84 12.98 -19.20
N GLU A 139 -11.16 13.61 -18.25
CA GLU A 139 -10.51 14.90 -18.49
C GLU A 139 -9.20 14.68 -19.25
N LEU A 140 -8.87 15.54 -20.22
CA LEU A 140 -7.57 15.42 -20.90
C LEU A 140 -6.38 15.54 -19.92
N ALA A 141 -6.57 16.21 -18.78
CA ALA A 141 -5.55 16.34 -17.74
C ALA A 141 -5.24 15.02 -17.02
N SER A 142 -6.13 14.01 -17.06
CA SER A 142 -5.86 12.70 -16.48
C SER A 142 -5.06 11.77 -17.39
N LEU A 143 -4.81 12.18 -18.64
CA LEU A 143 -4.01 11.42 -19.61
C LEU A 143 -2.51 11.70 -19.43
N PRO A 144 -1.61 10.82 -19.94
CA PRO A 144 -0.19 11.12 -20.00
C PRO A 144 0.07 12.46 -20.68
N ALA A 145 0.98 13.26 -20.10
CA ALA A 145 1.15 14.68 -20.45
C ALA A 145 1.41 14.90 -21.95
N ALA A 146 2.18 14.01 -22.58
CA ALA A 146 2.49 14.10 -24.00
C ALA A 146 1.25 13.87 -24.89
N VAL A 147 0.40 12.89 -24.54
CA VAL A 147 -0.87 12.61 -25.24
C VAL A 147 -1.86 13.74 -25.02
N ALA A 148 -1.98 14.22 -23.78
CA ALA A 148 -2.85 15.34 -23.43
C ALA A 148 -2.47 16.64 -24.16
N ALA A 149 -1.18 16.90 -24.32
CA ALA A 149 -0.70 18.07 -25.05
C ALA A 149 -1.05 18.00 -26.54
N GLU A 150 -0.91 16.82 -27.15
CA GLU A 150 -1.22 16.63 -28.56
C GLU A 150 -2.73 16.72 -28.83
N LEU A 151 -3.55 16.06 -28.01
CA LEU A 151 -5.02 16.14 -28.11
C LEU A 151 -5.56 17.57 -27.98
N ARG A 152 -4.90 18.44 -27.19
CA ARG A 152 -5.31 19.86 -27.08
C ARG A 152 -4.96 20.70 -28.30
N ARG A 153 -3.96 20.29 -29.09
CA ARG A 153 -3.48 21.03 -30.27
C ARG A 153 -4.15 20.57 -31.56
N SER A 154 -4.70 19.36 -31.56
CA SER A 154 -5.34 18.78 -32.74
C SER A 154 -6.86 19.01 -32.73
N PRO A 155 -7.50 19.10 -33.90
CA PRO A 155 -8.96 19.12 -33.98
C PRO A 155 -9.57 17.85 -33.38
N TYR A 156 -10.72 17.99 -32.69
CA TYR A 156 -11.44 16.85 -32.13
C TYR A 156 -11.80 15.81 -33.21
N GLY A 157 -11.72 14.53 -32.84
CA GLY A 157 -11.89 13.40 -33.76
C GLY A 157 -10.68 13.08 -34.63
N THR A 158 -9.61 13.87 -34.58
CA THR A 158 -8.35 13.54 -35.26
C THR A 158 -7.58 12.51 -34.43
N VAL A 159 -7.06 11.48 -35.08
CA VAL A 159 -6.10 10.55 -34.45
C VAL A 159 -4.79 11.29 -34.25
N VAL A 160 -4.36 11.42 -33.00
CA VAL A 160 -3.10 12.05 -32.62
C VAL A 160 -2.04 11.01 -32.30
N GLY A 161 -0.80 11.36 -32.59
CA GLY A 161 0.38 10.51 -32.48
C GLY A 161 0.91 10.04 -33.85
N PRO A 162 1.94 9.17 -33.86
CA PRO A 162 2.52 8.48 -32.71
C PRO A 162 3.26 9.42 -31.74
N VAL A 163 2.83 9.46 -30.48
CA VAL A 163 3.50 10.19 -29.38
C VAL A 163 4.24 9.21 -28.48
N HIS A 164 5.43 9.55 -27.99
CA HIS A 164 6.25 8.68 -27.13
C HIS A 164 6.45 9.26 -25.74
N ASP A 165 6.31 8.44 -24.70
CA ASP A 165 6.66 8.77 -23.31
C ASP A 165 7.40 7.59 -22.61
N ALA A 166 7.54 7.64 -21.28
CA ALA A 166 8.21 6.58 -20.51
C ALA A 166 7.43 5.24 -20.47
N LEU A 167 6.15 5.24 -20.82
CA LEU A 167 5.27 4.08 -20.85
C LEU A 167 5.17 3.43 -22.25
N GLY A 168 5.51 4.17 -23.31
CA GLY A 168 5.63 3.65 -24.67
C GLY A 168 5.12 4.61 -25.74
N TRP A 169 4.70 4.06 -26.88
CA TRP A 169 4.10 4.81 -27.97
C TRP A 169 2.58 4.87 -27.83
N HIS A 170 1.97 5.99 -28.20
CA HIS A 170 0.55 6.25 -28.00
C HIS A 170 -0.11 6.78 -29.28
N LEU A 171 -1.33 6.29 -29.51
CA LEU A 171 -2.31 6.92 -30.38
C LEU A 171 -3.57 7.24 -29.58
N ALA A 172 -4.19 8.38 -29.86
CA ALA A 172 -5.42 8.78 -29.20
C ALA A 172 -6.35 9.59 -30.10
N THR A 173 -7.64 9.60 -29.79
CA THR A 173 -8.62 10.57 -30.30
C THR A 173 -9.44 11.09 -29.12
N ALA A 174 -9.93 12.32 -29.23
CA ALA A 174 -10.84 12.90 -28.25
C ALA A 174 -12.02 13.57 -28.95
N HIS A 175 -13.21 13.39 -28.39
CA HIS A 175 -14.42 14.13 -28.72
C HIS A 175 -14.97 14.76 -27.46
N PRO A 176 -15.41 16.04 -27.48
CA PRO A 176 -16.10 16.63 -26.35
C PRO A 176 -17.27 15.75 -25.92
N ALA A 177 -17.35 15.44 -24.63
CA ALA A 177 -18.53 14.80 -24.08
C ALA A 177 -19.64 15.85 -24.07
N SER A 178 -20.50 15.83 -25.09
CA SER A 178 -21.62 16.77 -25.19
C SER A 178 -22.35 16.86 -23.87
N ALA A 179 -22.45 18.06 -23.30
CA ALA A 179 -23.21 18.34 -22.11
C ALA A 179 -24.72 18.30 -22.39
N SER A 180 -25.27 17.15 -22.81
CA SER A 180 -26.70 16.82 -22.72
C SER A 180 -27.03 15.50 -23.42
N THR A 181 -27.47 14.51 -22.65
CA THR A 181 -28.82 13.96 -22.84
C THR A 181 -29.30 13.52 -21.46
N GLN A 182 -30.11 14.38 -20.85
CA GLN A 182 -31.03 13.98 -19.79
C GLN A 182 -31.74 12.71 -20.27
N ASN A 183 -31.64 11.66 -19.46
CA ASN A 183 -32.27 10.35 -19.66
C ASN A 183 -33.66 10.51 -20.32
N PRO A 184 -33.99 9.84 -21.44
CA PRO A 184 -35.37 9.85 -21.92
C PRO A 184 -36.26 9.31 -20.79
N PRO A 185 -37.45 9.91 -20.54
CA PRO A 185 -38.34 9.43 -19.49
C PRO A 185 -38.69 7.97 -19.78
N ILE A 186 -38.40 7.10 -18.82
CA ILE A 186 -38.87 5.71 -18.80
C ILE A 186 -40.39 5.76 -18.95
N ALA A 187 -40.90 5.27 -20.08
CA ALA A 187 -42.32 5.11 -20.29
C ALA A 187 -42.88 4.15 -19.21
N PRO A 188 -44.06 4.44 -18.62
CA PRO A 188 -44.62 3.61 -17.57
C PRO A 188 -45.01 2.24 -18.11
N VAL A 189 -44.47 1.19 -17.50
CA VAL A 189 -44.86 -0.20 -17.73
C VAL A 189 -46.28 -0.42 -17.18
N PRO A 190 -47.23 -0.95 -17.97
CA PRO A 190 -48.58 -1.20 -17.47
C PRO A 190 -48.61 -2.35 -16.46
N THR A 191 -49.32 -2.08 -15.37
CA THR A 191 -49.62 -2.99 -14.26
C THR A 191 -50.42 -4.19 -14.73
N ALA A 192 -49.90 -5.40 -14.49
CA ALA A 192 -50.67 -6.64 -14.52
C ALA A 192 -50.77 -7.20 -13.09
N ALA A 193 -52.00 -7.28 -12.59
CA ALA A 193 -52.39 -8.02 -11.39
C ALA A 193 -52.89 -9.43 -11.80
N PRO A 194 -53.38 -10.27 -10.86
CA PRO A 194 -52.58 -11.23 -10.09
C PRO A 194 -52.96 -12.68 -10.41
N GLY A 195 -52.03 -13.63 -10.19
CA GLY A 195 -52.24 -15.06 -10.38
C GLY A 195 -51.70 -15.90 -9.22
N THR A 196 -52.55 -16.07 -8.21
CA THR A 196 -52.78 -17.23 -7.32
C THR A 196 -51.94 -18.52 -7.50
N THR A 197 -51.27 -18.98 -6.42
CA THR A 197 -51.61 -20.21 -5.64
C THR A 197 -50.41 -21.00 -5.09
N SER A 198 -50.49 -21.27 -3.77
CA SER A 198 -49.99 -22.37 -2.91
C SER A 198 -48.50 -22.75 -2.88
N ALA A 199 -47.78 -22.75 -1.75
CA ALA A 199 -48.01 -23.32 -0.39
C ALA A 199 -47.43 -24.73 -0.18
N ARG A 200 -46.34 -24.83 0.60
CA ARG A 200 -46.10 -25.73 1.77
C ARG A 200 -44.66 -25.51 2.25
N GLY A 201 -44.41 -25.02 3.48
CA GLY A 201 -44.30 -25.79 4.72
C GLY A 201 -42.82 -25.69 5.20
N THR A 202 -42.40 -25.72 6.47
CA THR A 202 -43.00 -25.84 7.80
C THR A 202 -41.89 -25.44 8.82
N THR A 203 -42.24 -24.61 9.81
CA THR A 203 -41.70 -24.36 11.17
C THR A 203 -40.22 -24.50 11.59
N SER A 204 -39.74 -23.41 12.24
CA SER A 204 -38.73 -23.09 13.28
C SER A 204 -38.46 -24.10 14.43
N PRO A 205 -37.63 -23.81 15.50
CA PRO A 205 -36.45 -22.91 15.73
C PRO A 205 -35.26 -23.61 16.47
N THR A 206 -34.12 -22.92 16.74
CA THR A 206 -33.36 -22.86 18.05
C THR A 206 -31.88 -22.39 17.91
N ALA A 207 -31.58 -21.20 18.47
CA ALA A 207 -30.46 -20.74 19.36
C ALA A 207 -28.95 -21.15 19.20
N PRO A 208 -27.94 -20.49 19.85
CA PRO A 208 -26.76 -19.92 19.17
C PRO A 208 -25.33 -20.36 19.64
N ALA A 209 -24.31 -19.95 18.85
CA ALA A 209 -22.86 -19.77 19.15
C ALA A 209 -21.97 -21.05 19.29
N PRO A 210 -20.63 -21.05 19.01
CA PRO A 210 -19.68 -19.93 19.17
C PRO A 210 -18.70 -19.65 18.01
N ALA A 211 -17.91 -18.58 18.21
CA ALA A 211 -16.98 -17.95 17.29
C ALA A 211 -15.80 -18.85 16.85
N THR A 212 -15.61 -18.93 15.53
CA THR A 212 -14.53 -19.67 14.88
C THR A 212 -13.34 -18.75 14.62
N ALA A 213 -12.17 -19.11 15.15
CA ALA A 213 -10.89 -18.48 14.87
C ALA A 213 -10.49 -18.66 13.38
N PRO A 214 -9.88 -17.66 12.72
CA PRO A 214 -9.41 -17.83 11.35
C PRO A 214 -8.07 -18.59 11.28
N ALA A 215 -8.03 -19.53 10.34
CA ALA A 215 -6.92 -20.40 9.98
C ALA A 215 -5.66 -19.66 9.46
N PRO A 216 -4.45 -20.26 9.58
CA PRO A 216 -3.18 -19.60 9.31
C PRO A 216 -2.87 -19.39 7.82
N ALA A 217 -2.23 -18.26 7.52
CA ALA A 217 -1.75 -17.91 6.18
C ALA A 217 -0.57 -18.80 5.72
N PRO A 218 -0.49 -19.16 4.42
CA PRO A 218 0.60 -19.98 3.89
C PRO A 218 1.90 -19.20 3.61
N ARG A 219 3.01 -19.95 3.67
CA ARG A 219 4.43 -19.58 3.51
C ARG A 219 4.77 -18.86 2.17
N PRO A 220 5.82 -18.03 2.10
CA PRO A 220 6.27 -17.44 0.85
C PRO A 220 7.14 -18.43 0.05
N ALA A 221 6.70 -18.78 -1.15
CA ALA A 221 7.54 -19.43 -2.16
C ALA A 221 8.07 -18.35 -3.14
N LEU A 222 9.38 -18.37 -3.35
CA LEU A 222 10.07 -17.64 -4.42
C LEU A 222 9.76 -18.31 -5.76
N ASN A 223 8.93 -17.69 -6.61
CA ASN A 223 9.24 -17.38 -8.01
C ASN A 223 8.08 -16.69 -8.74
N PRO A 224 8.36 -15.79 -9.70
CA PRO A 224 7.34 -15.09 -10.47
C PRO A 224 7.00 -15.89 -11.75
N SER A 225 5.73 -16.19 -11.94
CA SER A 225 5.20 -16.48 -13.28
C SER A 225 3.87 -15.75 -13.42
N LEU A 226 3.87 -14.72 -14.27
CA LEU A 226 2.68 -13.98 -14.65
C LEU A 226 1.76 -14.88 -15.49
N GLY A 227 0.52 -15.04 -15.02
CA GLY A 227 -0.63 -15.46 -15.81
C GLY A 227 -1.75 -14.41 -15.67
N PRO A 228 -2.54 -14.12 -16.72
CA PRO A 228 -3.41 -12.95 -16.80
C PRO A 228 -4.84 -13.20 -16.29
N GLY A 229 -5.50 -12.12 -15.85
CA GLY A 229 -6.91 -12.04 -15.45
C GLY A 229 -7.05 -11.99 -13.92
N VAL A 230 -7.73 -11.04 -13.30
CA VAL A 230 -9.05 -10.48 -13.59
C VAL A 230 -9.11 -9.09 -12.96
N GLY A 231 -9.78 -8.16 -13.65
CA GLY A 231 -10.01 -6.80 -13.21
C GLY A 231 -10.65 -6.73 -11.82
N GLY A 232 -9.89 -6.18 -10.88
CA GLY A 232 -10.36 -5.71 -9.59
C GLY A 232 -10.05 -4.22 -9.50
N THR A 233 -11.10 -3.42 -9.38
CA THR A 233 -11.11 -1.97 -9.21
C THR A 233 -10.06 -1.47 -8.20
N ARG A 234 -8.87 -1.07 -8.68
CA ARG A 234 -7.99 -0.11 -7.99
C ARG A 234 -8.55 1.29 -8.19
N GLY A 235 -9.75 1.53 -7.67
CA GLY A 235 -10.43 2.82 -7.74
C GLY A 235 -10.68 3.36 -6.34
N ALA A 236 -10.17 4.57 -6.07
CA ALA A 236 -10.52 5.42 -4.94
C ALA A 236 -10.04 4.99 -3.53
N ALA A 237 -8.73 4.83 -3.32
CA ALA A 237 -8.19 5.10 -1.99
C ALA A 237 -8.30 6.62 -1.74
N GLY A 238 -9.35 7.05 -1.01
CA GLY A 238 -9.65 8.46 -0.78
C GLY A 238 -8.57 9.21 0.03
N HIS A 239 -8.77 10.53 0.18
CA HIS A 239 -7.89 11.42 0.95
C HIS A 239 -7.40 10.85 2.30
N PRO A 240 -8.21 10.13 3.11
CA PRO A 240 -7.75 9.53 4.36
C PRO A 240 -6.64 8.48 4.21
N ALA A 241 -6.69 7.66 3.15
CA ALA A 241 -5.67 6.65 2.90
C ALA A 241 -4.32 7.28 2.52
N LEU A 242 -4.37 8.39 1.77
CA LEU A 242 -3.17 9.18 1.43
C LEU A 242 -2.56 9.84 2.67
N VAL A 243 -3.39 10.34 3.60
CA VAL A 243 -2.92 10.88 4.87
C VAL A 243 -2.18 9.80 5.67
N GLU A 244 -2.78 8.62 5.83
CA GLU A 244 -2.14 7.55 6.60
C GLU A 244 -0.85 7.03 5.94
N ALA A 245 -0.79 6.96 4.61
CA ALA A 245 0.45 6.65 3.89
C ALA A 245 1.51 7.75 4.10
N ALA A 246 1.09 9.02 4.12
CA ALA A 246 1.98 10.16 4.36
C ALA A 246 2.55 10.12 5.79
N LYS A 247 1.73 9.80 6.80
CA LYS A 247 2.17 9.59 8.18
C LYS A 247 3.24 8.51 8.29
N ARG A 248 3.04 7.35 7.65
CA ARG A 248 4.03 6.25 7.64
C ARG A 248 5.35 6.66 7.00
N ARG A 249 5.30 7.35 5.86
CA ARG A 249 6.50 7.87 5.19
C ARG A 249 7.22 8.91 6.06
N PHE A 250 6.48 9.84 6.64
CA PHE A 250 7.03 10.85 7.53
C PHE A 250 7.71 10.22 8.75
N PHE A 251 7.04 9.25 9.39
CA PHE A 251 7.58 8.54 10.54
C PHE A 251 8.86 7.77 10.20
N ALA A 252 8.91 7.08 9.08
CA ALA A 252 10.11 6.38 8.63
C ALA A 252 11.30 7.35 8.47
N GLN A 253 11.08 8.48 7.80
CA GLN A 253 12.11 9.53 7.62
C GLN A 253 12.53 10.17 8.95
N TRP A 254 11.59 10.36 9.86
CA TRP A 254 11.87 10.88 11.20
C TRP A 254 12.71 9.89 12.02
N LEU A 255 12.39 8.58 11.98
CA LEU A 255 13.17 7.54 12.65
C LEU A 255 14.60 7.44 12.10
N ASP A 256 14.78 7.56 10.80
CA ASP A 256 16.11 7.51 10.20
C ASP A 256 16.99 8.67 10.69
N ARG A 257 16.41 9.88 10.84
CA ARG A 257 17.11 11.01 11.46
C ARG A 257 17.41 10.77 12.93
N LEU A 258 16.43 10.30 13.71
CA LEU A 258 16.63 9.99 15.13
C LEU A 258 17.75 8.97 15.33
N ARG A 259 17.79 7.91 14.51
CA ARG A 259 18.87 6.92 14.53
C ARG A 259 20.22 7.55 14.19
N ALA A 260 20.29 8.38 13.15
CA ALA A 260 21.52 9.05 12.76
C ALA A 260 22.05 10.01 13.83
N GLU A 261 21.16 10.60 14.63
CA GLU A 261 21.50 11.52 15.72
C GLU A 261 21.89 10.80 17.01
N LYS A 262 21.19 9.71 17.36
CA LYS A 262 21.29 9.08 18.70
C LYS A 262 22.04 7.76 18.73
N VAL A 263 22.43 7.20 17.59
CA VAL A 263 23.07 5.89 17.53
C VAL A 263 24.50 6.01 17.02
N ASP A 264 25.44 5.83 17.94
CA ASP A 264 26.83 5.60 17.61
C ASP A 264 27.12 4.10 17.49
N LEU A 265 27.75 3.72 16.37
CA LEU A 265 28.29 2.37 16.20
C LEU A 265 29.67 2.31 16.87
N VAL A 266 29.84 1.38 17.81
CA VAL A 266 31.13 1.17 18.47
C VAL A 266 32.06 0.41 17.52
N PRO A 267 33.26 0.97 17.21
CA PRO A 267 34.24 0.29 16.36
C PRO A 267 34.68 -1.06 16.96
N GLY A 268 34.76 -2.10 16.13
CA GLY A 268 35.11 -3.47 16.53
C GLY A 268 34.02 -4.25 17.28
N LEU A 269 32.90 -3.61 17.62
CA LEU A 269 31.68 -4.22 18.16
C LEU A 269 30.49 -3.88 17.26
N GLU A 270 30.72 -3.68 15.97
CA GLU A 270 29.69 -3.26 15.04
C GLU A 270 28.53 -4.24 15.06
N HIS A 271 27.34 -3.63 15.07
CA HIS A 271 26.09 -4.32 15.24
C HIS A 271 25.96 -5.49 14.25
N PRO A 272 25.45 -6.66 14.65
CA PRO A 272 25.24 -7.78 13.74
C PRO A 272 24.53 -7.36 12.45
N GLY A 273 23.61 -6.38 12.54
CA GLY A 273 22.89 -5.81 11.41
C GLY A 273 23.58 -4.66 10.65
N ASP A 274 24.90 -4.50 10.71
CA ASP A 274 25.64 -3.62 9.79
C ASP A 274 25.82 -4.31 8.42
N PRO A 275 25.19 -3.82 7.33
CA PRO A 275 25.29 -4.44 6.01
C PRO A 275 26.67 -4.25 5.35
N ARG A 276 27.55 -3.40 5.90
CA ARG A 276 28.91 -3.18 5.39
C ARG A 276 29.89 -4.28 5.83
N GLN A 277 29.49 -5.15 6.74
CA GLN A 277 30.34 -6.20 7.30
C GLN A 277 30.05 -7.53 6.59
N PRO A 278 31.01 -8.07 5.79
CA PRO A 278 30.88 -9.38 5.19
C PRO A 278 31.08 -10.42 6.30
N ASP A 279 30.00 -11.02 6.75
CA ASP A 279 29.99 -12.17 7.66
C ASP A 279 30.75 -11.98 8.98
N ASN A 280 30.04 -11.41 9.98
CA ASN A 280 30.48 -11.46 11.38
C ASN A 280 30.62 -12.93 11.86
N HIS A 281 31.84 -13.46 11.78
CA HIS A 281 32.26 -14.58 12.59
C HIS A 281 32.39 -14.10 14.04
N HIS A 282 31.56 -14.63 14.93
CA HIS A 282 31.73 -14.48 16.38
C HIS A 282 33.06 -15.12 16.81
N LYS A 283 34.01 -14.33 17.28
CA LYS A 283 35.00 -14.79 18.26
C LYS A 283 34.87 -13.91 19.50
N HIS A 284 34.89 -14.59 20.65
CA HIS A 284 34.60 -14.10 22.00
C HIS A 284 35.55 -12.99 22.44
#